data_AF-A0A7R9KKK5-F1
#
_entry.id   AF-A0A7R9KKK5-F1
#
_cell.length_a   1.000
_cell.length_b   1.000
_cell.length_c   1.000
_cell.angle_alpha   90.00
_cell.angle_beta   90.00
_cell.angle_gamma   90.00
#
_symmetry.space_group_name_H-M   'P 1'
#
loop_
_entity.id
_entity.type
_entity.pdbx_description
1 polymer ?
#
loop_
_entity_poly.entity_id
_entity_poly.type
_entity_poly.pdbx_seq_one_letter_code
_entity_poly.pdbx_strand_id
1 'polypeptide(L)'
;MTMLTLCLIHTIVCLDSSDKNTVINRSEECQRIGLWKCGHRFIRAHKFIDIIVNEESFESKCILRSAFFKCIEKWAKRDDCQKYANHMTEHSMKFRKRLTDTLWSTRGCLTGVPK
;
A
#
# COMPACT_ATOMS: atom_id res chain seq x y z
N MET A 1 18.97 -0.18 -7.80
CA MET A 1 17.81 0.33 -7.03
C MET A 1 16.74 -0.75 -6.84
N THR A 2 17.15 -1.99 -6.50
CA THR A 2 16.34 -3.21 -6.71
C THR A 2 16.04 -4.00 -5.43
N MET A 3 16.66 -3.69 -4.29
CA MET A 3 16.40 -4.42 -3.04
C MET A 3 15.23 -3.89 -2.21
N LEU A 4 14.90 -2.59 -2.30
CA LEU A 4 13.79 -2.01 -1.52
C LEU A 4 12.40 -2.49 -1.98
N THR A 5 12.23 -2.75 -3.28
CA THR A 5 10.94 -3.14 -3.87
C THR A 5 10.58 -4.58 -3.54
N LEU A 6 11.58 -5.49 -3.48
CA LEU A 6 11.39 -6.86 -3.02
C LEU A 6 11.10 -6.90 -1.52
N CYS A 7 11.80 -6.10 -0.72
CA CYS A 7 11.58 -6.05 0.72
C CYS A 7 10.17 -5.55 1.07
N LEU A 8 9.61 -4.59 0.34
CA LEU A 8 8.25 -4.05 0.57
C LEU A 8 7.12 -5.02 0.18
N ILE A 9 7.30 -5.80 -0.90
CA ILE A 9 6.35 -6.89 -1.22
C ILE A 9 6.47 -7.96 -0.14
N HIS A 10 7.69 -8.26 0.32
CA HIS A 10 7.92 -9.12 1.47
C HIS A 10 7.30 -8.53 2.76
N THR A 11 7.30 -7.21 3.00
CA THR A 11 6.65 -6.61 4.18
C THR A 11 5.12 -6.73 4.12
N ILE A 12 4.52 -6.60 2.93
CA ILE A 12 3.07 -6.79 2.74
C ILE A 12 2.70 -8.27 2.97
N VAL A 13 3.56 -9.21 2.58
CA VAL A 13 3.39 -10.65 2.83
C VAL A 13 3.77 -11.05 4.27
N CYS A 14 4.76 -10.41 4.89
CA CYS A 14 5.23 -10.69 6.25
C CYS A 14 4.29 -10.17 7.34
N LEU A 15 3.40 -9.22 7.02
CA LEU A 15 2.30 -8.82 7.92
C LEU A 15 1.32 -9.98 8.21
N ASP A 16 1.39 -11.11 7.49
CA ASP A 16 0.64 -12.33 7.80
C ASP A 16 1.32 -13.24 8.84
N SER A 17 2.57 -12.98 9.23
CA SER A 17 3.32 -13.91 10.09
C SER A 17 3.40 -13.52 11.58
N SER A 18 2.77 -12.43 12.02
CA SER A 18 2.80 -12.05 13.45
C SER A 18 1.63 -12.68 14.20
N ASP A 19 1.97 -13.84 14.76
CA ASP A 19 1.29 -14.62 15.77
C ASP A 19 0.68 -13.76 16.91
N LYS A 20 -0.36 -14.27 17.57
CA LYS A 20 -1.29 -13.57 18.48
C LYS A 20 -0.69 -13.09 19.81
N ASN A 21 0.63 -12.86 19.93
CA ASN A 21 1.22 -12.49 21.22
C ASN A 21 2.51 -11.65 21.14
N THR A 22 2.54 -10.62 20.30
CA THR A 22 3.71 -9.74 20.12
C THR A 22 3.39 -8.34 20.63
N VAL A 23 4.26 -7.82 21.51
CA VAL A 23 4.32 -6.39 21.86
C VAL A 23 4.40 -5.61 20.55
N ILE A 24 3.29 -5.02 20.10
CA ILE A 24 3.23 -4.30 18.83
C ILE A 24 4.20 -3.13 18.94
N ASN A 25 5.31 -3.20 18.23
CA ASN A 25 6.25 -2.10 18.14
C ASN A 25 5.49 -0.90 17.53
N ARG A 26 5.60 0.31 18.11
CA ARG A 26 4.88 1.50 17.62
C ARG A 26 5.07 1.69 16.11
N SER A 27 6.26 1.38 15.59
CA SER A 27 6.54 1.44 14.15
C SER A 27 5.63 0.50 13.33
N GLU A 28 5.36 -0.71 13.81
CA GLU A 28 4.46 -1.67 13.16
C GLU A 28 2.99 -1.21 13.21
N GLU A 29 2.56 -0.62 14.33
CA GLU A 29 1.22 -0.04 14.45
C GLU A 29 1.01 1.09 13.44
N CYS A 30 1.98 2.02 13.36
CA CYS A 30 1.93 3.12 12.41
C CYS A 30 1.97 2.63 10.96
N GLN A 31 2.74 1.58 10.68
CA GLN A 31 2.77 0.94 9.36
C GLN A 31 1.42 0.32 8.99
N ARG A 32 0.74 -0.36 9.92
CA ARG A 32 -0.61 -0.91 9.70
C ARG A 32 -1.64 0.19 9.41
N ILE A 33 -1.61 1.27 10.19
CA ILE A 33 -2.44 2.46 9.97
C ILE A 33 -2.17 3.05 8.58
N GLY A 34 -0.90 3.21 8.24
CA GLY A 34 -0.46 3.65 6.93
C GLY A 34 -0.99 2.77 5.82
N LEU A 35 -0.85 1.45 5.93
CA LEU A 35 -1.31 0.49 4.93
C LEU A 35 -2.81 0.65 4.66
N TRP A 36 -3.63 0.77 5.71
CA TRP A 36 -5.07 0.95 5.56
C TRP A 36 -5.42 2.29 4.90
N LYS A 37 -4.90 3.40 5.44
CA LYS A 37 -5.24 4.75 4.94
C LYS A 37 -4.70 4.98 3.53
N CYS A 38 -3.44 4.65 3.30
CA CYS A 38 -2.80 4.78 1.99
C CYS A 38 -3.41 3.80 0.99
N GLY A 39 -3.71 2.56 1.41
CA GLY A 39 -4.32 1.54 0.57
C GLY A 39 -5.73 1.93 0.10
N HIS A 40 -6.58 2.47 0.97
CA HIS A 40 -7.90 2.96 0.57
C HIS A 40 -7.81 4.10 -0.45
N ARG A 41 -6.88 5.06 -0.25
CA ARG A 41 -6.64 6.14 -1.20
C ARG A 41 -6.13 5.61 -2.54
N PHE A 42 -5.19 4.67 -2.50
CA PHE A 42 -4.60 4.03 -3.68
C PHE A 42 -5.65 3.31 -4.52
N ILE A 43 -6.47 2.44 -3.91
CA ILE A 43 -7.54 1.71 -4.61
C ILE A 43 -8.54 2.70 -5.24
N ARG A 44 -8.93 3.73 -4.49
CA ARG A 44 -9.89 4.73 -4.98
C ARG A 44 -9.33 5.53 -6.16
N ALA A 45 -8.09 6.00 -6.06
CA ALA A 45 -7.44 6.76 -7.13
C ALA A 45 -7.18 5.89 -8.37
N HIS A 46 -6.76 4.64 -8.20
CA HIS A 46 -6.54 3.72 -9.32
C HIS A 46 -7.83 3.51 -10.13
N LYS A 47 -8.97 3.33 -9.44
CA LYS A 47 -10.28 3.22 -10.10
C LYS A 47 -10.63 4.46 -10.94
N PHE A 48 -10.22 5.66 -10.52
CA PHE A 48 -10.42 6.87 -11.32
C PHE A 48 -9.52 6.92 -12.54
N ILE A 49 -8.26 6.49 -12.42
CA ILE A 49 -7.32 6.44 -13.55
C ILE A 49 -7.77 5.42 -14.60
N ASP A 50 -8.41 4.32 -14.18
CA ASP A 50 -8.99 3.34 -15.11
C ASP A 50 -10.10 3.90 -16.01
N ILE A 51 -10.68 5.06 -15.67
CA ILE A 51 -11.67 5.76 -16.51
C ILE A 51 -10.96 6.55 -17.63
N ILE A 52 -9.72 6.95 -17.41
CA ILE A 52 -8.93 7.71 -18.38
C ILE A 52 -8.35 6.71 -19.40
N VAL A 53 -8.78 6.82 -20.66
CA VAL A 53 -8.33 5.96 -21.76
C VAL A 53 -7.29 6.71 -22.58
N ASN A 54 -6.00 6.54 -22.24
CA ASN A 54 -4.84 7.00 -23.02
C ASN A 54 -3.51 6.50 -22.41
N GLU A 55 -2.39 6.79 -23.06
CA GLU A 55 -1.02 6.50 -22.56
C GLU A 55 -0.76 7.13 -21.18
N GLU A 56 -1.38 8.27 -20.88
CA GLU A 56 -1.28 8.95 -19.58
C GLU A 56 -1.86 8.10 -18.43
N SER A 57 -2.75 7.15 -18.73
CA SER A 57 -3.29 6.20 -17.75
C SER A 57 -2.18 5.32 -17.15
N PHE A 58 -1.23 4.86 -17.97
CA PHE A 58 -0.13 4.03 -17.50
C PHE A 58 0.83 4.83 -16.61
N GLU A 59 1.27 6.00 -17.06
CA GLU A 59 2.15 6.87 -16.29
C GLU A 59 1.50 7.29 -14.96
N SER A 60 0.22 7.68 -14.99
CA SER A 60 -0.56 8.04 -13.81
C SER A 60 -0.63 6.88 -12.80
N LYS A 61 -0.82 5.65 -13.26
CA LYS A 61 -0.79 4.44 -12.40
C LYS A 61 0.56 4.25 -11.73
N CYS A 62 1.66 4.51 -12.44
CA CYS A 62 3.01 4.37 -11.90
C CYS A 62 3.37 5.46 -10.89
N ILE A 63 2.96 6.70 -11.15
CA ILE A 63 3.07 7.80 -10.19
C ILE A 63 2.26 7.48 -8.94
N LEU A 64 1.02 7.01 -9.10
CA LEU A 64 0.14 6.65 -8.00
C LEU A 64 0.72 5.51 -7.14
N ARG A 65 1.30 4.48 -7.77
CA ARG A 65 2.01 3.39 -7.07
C ARG A 65 3.16 3.93 -6.22
N SER A 66 3.96 4.83 -6.78
CA SER A 66 5.07 5.46 -6.06
C SER A 66 4.58 6.32 -4.89
N ALA A 67 3.49 7.07 -5.09
CA ALA A 67 2.87 7.86 -4.04
C ALA A 67 2.31 7.00 -2.90
N PHE A 68 1.77 5.82 -3.21
CA PHE A 68 1.31 4.85 -2.21
C PHE A 68 2.44 4.40 -1.28
N PHE A 69 3.59 3.99 -1.82
CA PHE A 69 4.73 3.58 -0.99
C PHE A 69 5.32 4.74 -0.17
N LYS A 70 5.44 5.93 -0.77
CA LYS A 70 5.84 7.15 -0.03
C LYS A 70 4.85 7.48 1.09
N CYS A 71 3.56 7.23 0.90
CA CYS A 71 2.55 7.42 1.94
C CYS A 71 2.77 6.46 3.11
N ILE A 72 2.99 5.16 2.85
CA ILE A 72 3.28 4.18 3.90
C ILE A 72 4.56 4.55 4.66
N GLU A 73 5.62 4.91 3.95
CA GLU A 73 6.89 5.32 4.57
C GLU A 73 6.71 6.54 5.48
N LYS A 74 5.91 7.52 5.07
CA LYS A 74 5.56 8.67 5.92
C LYS A 74 4.81 8.26 7.18
N TRP A 75 3.95 7.25 7.10
CA TRP A 75 3.26 6.73 8.29
C TRP A 75 4.20 5.97 9.22
N ALA A 76 5.12 5.17 8.70
CA ALA A 76 6.09 4.43 9.50
C ALA A 76 7.00 5.33 10.38
N LYS A 77 7.18 6.60 9.98
CA LYS A 77 7.99 7.61 10.67
C LYS A 77 7.17 8.52 11.61
N ARG A 78 5.87 8.29 11.78
CA ARG A 78 5.02 9.12 12.65
C ARG A 78 5.07 8.65 14.10
N ASP A 79 5.17 9.60 15.01
CA ASP A 79 5.10 9.34 16.45
C ASP A 79 3.67 9.41 17.01
N ASP A 80 2.75 10.04 16.27
CA ASP A 80 1.38 10.32 16.70
C ASP A 80 0.33 9.35 16.11
N CYS A 81 0.76 8.22 15.54
CA CYS A 81 -0.10 7.37 14.72
C CYS A 81 -1.27 6.76 15.49
N GLN A 82 -1.13 6.50 16.79
CA GLN A 82 -2.17 5.94 17.66
C GLN A 82 -3.46 6.78 17.66
N LYS A 83 -3.34 8.10 17.50
CA LYS A 83 -4.50 9.02 17.38
C LYS A 83 -5.38 8.71 16.17
N TYR A 84 -4.88 7.92 15.22
CA TYR A 84 -5.53 7.60 13.96
C TYR A 84 -5.92 6.11 13.84
N ALA A 85 -5.75 5.32 14.91
CA ALA A 85 -6.17 3.93 14.98
C ALA A 85 -7.70 3.78 15.01
N ASN A 86 -8.42 4.84 15.38
CA ASN A 86 -9.88 4.84 15.44
C ASN A 86 -10.49 4.51 14.07
N HIS A 87 -11.48 3.61 14.06
CA HIS A 87 -12.20 3.11 12.88
C HIS A 87 -11.37 2.25 11.91
N MET A 88 -10.19 1.77 12.32
CA MET A 88 -9.57 0.64 11.65
C MET A 88 -10.40 -0.61 11.92
N THR A 89 -11.39 -0.85 11.06
CA THR A 89 -11.95 -2.20 10.95
C THR A 89 -10.79 -3.08 10.50
N GLU A 90 -10.53 -4.13 11.30
CA GLU A 90 -9.51 -5.14 11.06
C GLU A 90 -9.42 -5.43 9.56
N HIS A 91 -8.20 -5.37 9.00
CA HIS A 91 -7.94 -5.41 7.56
C HIS A 91 -8.72 -6.55 6.88
N SER A 92 -9.94 -6.27 6.43
CA SER A 92 -10.81 -7.32 5.94
C SER A 92 -10.11 -8.04 4.79
N MET A 93 -10.28 -9.35 4.69
CA MET A 93 -9.72 -10.11 3.56
C MET A 93 -10.09 -9.47 2.21
N LYS A 94 -11.28 -8.85 2.12
CA LYS A 94 -11.72 -8.08 0.95
C LYS A 94 -10.83 -6.87 0.65
N PHE A 95 -10.46 -6.09 1.66
CA PHE A 95 -9.54 -4.96 1.51
C PHE A 95 -8.17 -5.43 1.03
N ARG A 96 -7.59 -6.44 1.71
CA ARG A 96 -6.27 -6.99 1.36
C ARG A 96 -6.26 -7.49 -0.08
N LYS A 97 -7.25 -8.30 -0.46
CA LYS A 97 -7.40 -8.80 -1.83
C LYS A 97 -7.44 -7.66 -2.85
N ARG A 98 -8.30 -6.66 -2.65
CA ARG A 98 -8.40 -5.50 -3.56
C ARG A 98 -7.10 -4.72 -3.67
N LEU A 99 -6.43 -4.49 -2.55
CA LEU A 99 -5.15 -3.78 -2.54
C LEU A 99 -4.09 -4.55 -3.33
N THR A 100 -3.97 -5.86 -3.09
CA THR A 100 -3.03 -6.73 -3.79
C THR A 100 -3.34 -6.78 -5.29
N ASP A 101 -4.60 -6.96 -5.68
CA ASP A 101 -5.02 -6.99 -7.08
C ASP A 101 -4.67 -5.66 -7.79
N THR A 102 -4.87 -4.53 -7.11
CA THR A 102 -4.56 -3.18 -7.62
C THR A 102 -3.04 -2.92 -7.66
N LEU A 103 -2.28 -3.47 -6.72
CA LEU A 103 -0.81 -3.41 -6.78
C LEU A 103 -0.28 -4.29 -7.92
N TRP A 104 -0.95 -5.40 -8.22
CA TRP A 104 -0.55 -6.31 -9.28
C TRP A 104 -0.88 -5.77 -10.68
N SER A 105 -1.98 -5.04 -10.84
CA SER A 105 -2.31 -4.35 -12.10
C SER A 105 -1.23 -3.34 -12.49
N THR A 106 -0.59 -2.70 -11.51
CA THR A 106 0.50 -1.73 -11.72
C THR A 106 1.90 -2.36 -11.80
N ARG A 107 2.02 -3.69 -11.96
CA ARG A 107 3.33 -4.37 -12.04
C ARG A 107 4.20 -3.90 -13.21
N GLY A 108 3.56 -3.45 -14.31
CA GLY A 108 4.26 -2.93 -15.50
C GLY A 108 5.14 -1.71 -15.18
N CYS A 109 4.82 -0.96 -14.13
CA CYS A 109 5.63 0.14 -13.63
C CYS A 109 7.02 -0.27 -13.14
N LEU A 110 7.20 -1.54 -12.75
CA LEU A 110 8.50 -2.06 -12.32
C LEU A 110 9.39 -2.45 -13.50
N THR A 111 8.77 -2.78 -14.64
CA THR A 111 9.46 -3.25 -15.85
C THR A 111 9.50 -2.19 -16.95
N GLY A 112 8.81 -1.06 -16.79
CA GLY A 112 8.68 -0.02 -17.81
C GLY A 112 7.82 -0.44 -19.01
N VAL A 113 7.01 -1.50 -18.87
CA VAL A 113 6.20 -2.07 -19.96
C VAL A 113 4.72 -1.84 -19.63
N PRO A 114 3.97 -1.06 -20.44
CA PRO A 114 2.53 -0.98 -20.34
C PRO A 114 1.94 -2.37 -20.52
N LYS A 115 0.98 -2.73 -19.67
CA LYS A 115 0.38 -4.06 -19.66
C LYS A 115 -0.91 -4.08 -20.45
#